data_AF-A0A814QQB0-F1
#
_entry.id   AF-A0A814QQB0-F1
#
_cell.length_a   1.000
_cell.length_b   1.000
_cell.length_c   1.000
_cell.angle_alpha   90.00
_cell.angle_beta   90.00
_cell.angle_gamma   90.00
#
_symmetry.space_group_name_H-M   'P 1'
#
loop_
_entity.id
_entity.type
_entity.pdbx_description
1 polymer ?
#
loop_
_entity_poly.entity_id
_entity_poly.type
_entity_poly.pdbx_seq_one_letter_code
_entity_poly.pdbx_strand_id
1 'polypeptide(L)'
;MTNGHTSMDIDDDDELLYEVDVELRRTPQSTYLFQYPIRPHYRSYDETTFASARIKEKHSLVEMDLLIDPQSTNYYAARGKQFADSTNNENGRQYFNSDRMDKQTIASTISSNGDHYFVCLFDNQNRRLVLCPLKSIIQLRPQFNYIDTTSSTSGGANAKDSNFIDDEAYGSDGEQSGSESEENKPEPIASLVTMKFAKKESDYHKKKRLQSYSYYRQMRDDERWQDLVCIMNPHSFEAQRIREEFLSKDNQSISN
;
A
#
# COMPACT_ATOMS: atom_id res chain seq x y z
N MET A 1 45.13 -1.55 -15.61
CA MET A 1 44.05 -0.62 -15.23
C MET A 1 44.04 -0.61 -13.72
N THR A 2 44.66 0.42 -13.13
CA THR A 2 44.90 0.54 -11.68
C THR A 2 43.69 1.18 -11.03
N ASN A 3 43.11 0.48 -10.05
CA ASN A 3 42.03 1.00 -9.21
C ASN A 3 42.55 2.19 -8.42
N GLY A 4 42.07 3.39 -8.75
CA GLY A 4 42.26 4.60 -7.95
C GLY A 4 41.41 4.48 -6.69
N HIS A 5 41.99 3.94 -5.63
CA HIS A 5 41.43 4.08 -4.29
C HIS A 5 41.89 5.45 -3.78
N THR A 6 40.99 6.43 -3.78
CA THR A 6 41.22 7.73 -3.17
C THR A 6 41.28 7.50 -1.66
N SER A 7 42.49 7.45 -1.09
CA SER A 7 42.65 7.65 0.35
C SER A 7 42.28 9.11 0.63
N MET A 8 41.31 9.33 1.51
CA MET A 8 41.17 10.63 2.15
C MET A 8 42.42 10.80 3.02
N ASP A 9 43.34 11.67 2.60
CA ASP A 9 44.44 12.12 3.45
C ASP A 9 43.79 12.94 4.58
N ILE A 10 43.70 12.33 5.76
CA ILE A 10 43.25 13.01 6.98
C ILE A 10 44.42 13.90 7.38
N ASP A 11 44.23 15.23 7.39
CA ASP A 11 45.24 16.15 7.89
C ASP A 11 45.50 15.81 9.37
N ASP A 12 46.77 15.62 9.75
CA ASP A 12 47.19 15.25 11.11
C ASP A 12 46.80 16.31 12.18
N ASP A 13 46.26 17.46 11.75
CA ASP A 13 45.81 18.57 12.60
C ASP A 13 44.30 18.51 12.96
N ASP A 14 43.54 17.52 12.49
CA ASP A 14 42.12 17.38 12.81
C ASP A 14 41.88 16.80 14.23
N GLU A 15 41.21 17.57 15.10
CA GLU A 15 40.88 17.16 16.47
C GLU A 15 39.72 16.13 16.50
N LEU A 16 39.98 14.93 17.04
CA LEU A 16 38.94 13.94 17.33
C LEU A 16 38.03 14.41 18.47
N LEU A 17 36.83 14.88 18.13
CA LEU A 17 35.84 15.33 19.13
C LEU A 17 35.09 14.17 19.80
N TYR A 18 34.65 13.18 19.02
CA TYR A 18 33.82 12.07 19.49
C TYR A 18 34.06 10.79 18.69
N GLU A 19 34.08 9.67 19.42
CA GLU A 19 34.04 8.31 18.87
C GLU A 19 32.67 7.70 19.16
N VAL A 20 32.07 7.05 18.15
CA VAL A 20 30.75 6.43 18.22
C VAL A 20 30.84 5.00 17.70
N ASP A 21 30.44 4.04 18.53
CA ASP A 21 30.38 2.64 18.11
C ASP A 21 29.18 2.42 17.18
N VAL A 22 29.42 1.84 16.01
CA VAL A 22 28.35 1.52 15.05
C VAL A 22 28.09 0.02 15.06
N GLU A 23 26.85 -0.37 15.39
CA GLU A 23 26.42 -1.76 15.44
C GLU A 23 25.35 -2.03 14.39
N LEU A 24 25.57 -3.03 13.53
CA LEU A 24 24.52 -3.55 12.66
C LEU A 24 23.72 -4.63 13.41
N ARG A 25 22.40 -4.47 13.46
CA ARG A 25 21.49 -5.42 14.07
C ARG A 25 20.40 -5.86 13.11
N ARG A 26 20.14 -7.16 13.12
CA ARG A 26 18.99 -7.75 12.43
C ARG A 26 17.94 -8.07 13.47
N THR A 27 16.78 -7.46 13.32
CA THR A 27 15.61 -7.79 14.14
C THR A 27 14.98 -9.09 13.63
N PRO A 28 14.39 -9.91 14.52
CA PRO A 28 13.63 -11.09 14.09
C PRO A 28 12.41 -10.70 13.24
N GLN A 29 11.90 -9.49 13.42
CA GLN A 29 10.76 -8.96 12.68
C GLN A 29 11.21 -8.10 11.49
N SER A 30 10.43 -8.15 10.41
CA SER A 30 10.63 -7.28 9.23
C SER A 30 10.37 -5.82 9.59
N THR A 31 11.35 -4.93 9.39
CA THR A 31 11.18 -3.49 9.60
C THR A 31 10.78 -2.78 8.32
N TYR A 32 9.78 -1.92 8.40
CA TYR A 32 9.28 -1.11 7.27
C TYR A 32 9.33 0.37 7.62
N LEU A 33 9.53 1.22 6.61
CA LEU A 33 9.38 2.68 6.75
C LEU A 33 8.10 3.14 6.07
N PHE A 34 7.14 3.63 6.85
CA PHE A 34 5.90 4.21 6.32
C PHE A 34 6.05 5.71 6.12
N GLN A 35 5.72 6.18 4.92
CA GLN A 35 5.74 7.59 4.54
C GLN A 35 4.34 8.07 4.16
N TYR A 36 4.02 9.30 4.53
CA TYR A 36 2.72 9.94 4.26
C TYR A 36 2.92 11.22 3.43
N PRO A 37 3.16 11.14 2.10
CA PRO A 37 3.62 12.29 1.31
C PRO A 37 2.69 13.51 1.34
N ILE A 38 1.40 13.29 1.55
CA ILE A 38 0.38 14.36 1.55
C ILE A 38 0.05 14.89 2.95
N ARG A 39 0.72 14.38 3.99
CA ARG A 39 0.43 14.76 5.38
C ARG A 39 1.63 15.53 5.96
N PRO A 40 1.43 16.80 6.36
CA PRO A 40 2.50 17.58 6.98
C PRO A 40 2.97 16.96 8.30
N HIS A 41 4.25 17.14 8.62
CA HIS A 41 4.88 16.56 9.82
C HIS A 41 4.18 16.96 11.14
N TYR A 42 3.61 18.16 11.23
CA TYR A 42 2.94 18.68 12.41
C TYR A 42 1.52 18.13 12.61
N ARG A 43 0.99 17.35 11.65
CA ARG A 43 -0.26 16.59 11.82
C ARG A 43 0.09 15.11 11.80
N SER A 44 0.59 14.56 12.90
CA SER A 44 0.83 13.11 12.99
C SER A 44 -0.49 12.32 13.05
N TYR A 45 -0.40 10.99 13.01
CA TYR A 45 -1.53 10.09 13.26
C TYR A 45 -1.58 9.59 14.70
N ASP A 46 -0.76 10.13 15.60
CA ASP A 46 -0.56 9.58 16.95
C ASP A 46 -1.83 9.62 17.81
N GLU A 47 -2.69 10.61 17.58
CA GLU A 47 -3.98 10.78 18.27
C GLU A 47 -5.16 10.14 17.50
N THR A 48 -4.92 9.55 16.34
CA THR A 48 -5.98 8.95 15.52
C THR A 48 -6.30 7.55 16.01
N THR A 49 -7.59 7.23 16.14
CA THR A 49 -8.02 5.86 16.46
C THR A 49 -8.00 5.01 15.19
N PHE A 50 -7.34 3.86 15.26
CA PHE A 50 -7.26 2.90 14.15
C PHE A 50 -8.34 1.84 14.33
N ALA A 51 -9.00 1.46 13.24
CA ALA A 51 -9.97 0.37 13.22
C ALA A 51 -9.29 -0.97 12.98
N SER A 52 -8.45 -1.04 11.96
CA SER A 52 -7.72 -2.26 11.58
C SER A 52 -6.50 -1.93 10.74
N ALA A 53 -5.54 -2.84 10.70
CA ALA A 53 -4.47 -2.83 9.72
C ALA A 53 -4.25 -4.24 9.19
N ARG A 54 -3.82 -4.32 7.94
CA ARG A 54 -3.55 -5.56 7.25
C ARG A 54 -2.38 -5.42 6.32
N ILE A 55 -1.63 -6.51 6.15
CA ILE A 55 -0.45 -6.57 5.30
C ILE A 55 -0.49 -7.78 4.37
N LYS A 56 0.05 -7.59 3.17
CA LYS A 56 0.50 -8.62 2.24
C LYS A 56 2.02 -8.56 2.23
N GLU A 57 2.64 -9.44 3.01
CA GLU A 57 4.07 -9.37 3.33
C GLU A 57 4.98 -9.56 2.12
N LYS A 58 4.63 -10.45 1.18
CA LYS A 58 5.46 -10.75 0.01
C LYS A 58 5.50 -9.57 -0.95
N HIS A 59 4.36 -8.89 -1.12
CA HIS A 59 4.26 -7.73 -2.00
C HIS A 59 4.43 -6.39 -1.28
N SER A 60 4.67 -6.41 0.04
CA SER A 60 4.81 -5.20 0.87
C SER A 60 3.64 -4.23 0.68
N LEU A 61 2.42 -4.77 0.60
CA LEU A 61 1.20 -3.97 0.54
C LEU A 61 0.60 -3.85 1.93
N VAL A 62 0.27 -2.65 2.32
CA VAL A 62 -0.27 -2.34 3.65
C VAL A 62 -1.53 -1.53 3.47
N GLU A 63 -2.57 -1.88 4.20
CA GLU A 63 -3.80 -1.12 4.32
C GLU A 63 -4.10 -0.88 5.79
N MET A 64 -4.47 0.35 6.12
CA MET A 64 -4.91 0.73 7.46
C MET A 64 -6.21 1.51 7.37
N ASP A 65 -7.17 1.12 8.19
CA ASP A 65 -8.44 1.80 8.34
C ASP A 65 -8.36 2.73 9.56
N LEU A 66 -8.48 4.03 9.33
CA LEU A 66 -8.50 5.08 10.33
C LEU A 66 -9.95 5.41 10.66
N LEU A 67 -10.31 5.53 11.94
CA LEU A 67 -11.63 6.00 12.32
C LEU A 67 -11.75 7.52 12.14
N ILE A 68 -12.91 7.94 11.67
CA ILE A 68 -13.33 9.34 11.58
C ILE A 68 -14.43 9.52 12.61
N ASP A 69 -14.35 10.58 13.41
CA ASP A 69 -15.41 10.96 14.34
C ASP A 69 -16.57 11.65 13.58
N PRO A 70 -17.75 11.01 13.44
CA PRO A 70 -18.88 11.61 12.74
C PRO A 70 -19.60 12.70 13.55
N GLN A 71 -19.27 12.85 14.85
CA GLN A 71 -19.81 13.89 15.73
C GLN A 71 -18.96 15.16 15.74
N SER A 72 -17.78 15.13 15.11
CA SER A 72 -16.89 16.28 15.01
C SER A 72 -17.56 17.44 14.27
N THR A 73 -17.28 18.67 14.70
CA THR A 73 -17.75 19.89 14.02
C THR A 73 -17.21 20.04 12.60
N ASN A 74 -16.08 19.39 12.30
CA ASN A 74 -15.47 19.38 10.97
C ASN A 74 -16.08 18.33 10.03
N TYR A 75 -17.06 17.54 10.50
CA TYR A 75 -17.68 16.47 9.74
C TYR A 75 -19.01 16.91 9.14
N TYR A 76 -19.12 16.88 7.81
CA TYR A 76 -20.38 17.19 7.13
C TYR A 76 -21.30 15.96 7.09
N ALA A 77 -22.14 15.86 8.11
CA ALA A 77 -23.01 14.73 8.39
C ALA A 77 -23.86 14.26 7.20
N ALA A 78 -24.46 15.20 6.44
CA ALA A 78 -25.33 14.85 5.31
C ALA A 78 -24.59 14.16 4.17
N ARG A 79 -23.38 14.63 3.82
CA ARG A 79 -22.55 13.99 2.79
C ARG A 79 -21.99 12.65 3.26
N GLY A 80 -21.58 12.58 4.52
CA GLY A 80 -21.12 11.34 5.14
C GLY A 80 -22.17 10.23 5.08
N LYS A 81 -23.44 10.58 5.28
CA LYS A 81 -24.57 9.65 5.13
C LYS A 81 -24.77 9.23 3.67
N GLN A 82 -24.72 10.16 2.72
CA GLN A 82 -24.85 9.85 1.29
C GLN A 82 -23.84 8.78 0.82
N PHE A 83 -22.57 8.90 1.26
CA PHE A 83 -21.54 7.92 0.94
C PHE A 83 -21.80 6.56 1.60
N ALA A 84 -22.21 6.56 2.87
CA ALA A 84 -22.53 5.32 3.59
C ALA A 84 -23.73 4.60 2.98
N ASP A 85 -24.82 5.32 2.69
CA ASP A 85 -26.02 4.77 2.05
C ASP A 85 -25.70 4.18 0.67
N SER A 86 -24.85 4.85 -0.12
CA SER A 86 -24.49 4.35 -1.44
C SER A 86 -23.60 3.10 -1.38
N THR A 87 -22.71 3.01 -0.39
CA THR A 87 -21.70 1.94 -0.32
C THR A 87 -22.19 0.71 0.46
N ASN A 88 -22.85 0.89 1.61
CA ASN A 88 -23.29 -0.21 2.47
C ASN A 88 -24.45 -1.02 1.86
N ASN A 89 -25.23 -0.42 0.96
CA ASN A 89 -26.34 -1.10 0.28
C ASN A 89 -25.88 -1.98 -0.90
N GLU A 90 -24.62 -1.85 -1.33
CA GLU A 90 -24.07 -2.70 -2.37
C GLU A 90 -23.62 -4.05 -1.78
N ASN A 91 -24.25 -5.13 -2.25
CA ASN A 91 -23.85 -6.53 -1.99
C ASN A 91 -24.05 -7.06 -0.55
N GLY A 92 -24.83 -6.38 0.29
CA GLY A 92 -25.16 -6.83 1.65
C GLY A 92 -23.94 -6.89 2.59
N ARG A 93 -22.82 -6.27 2.20
CA ARG A 93 -21.63 -6.13 3.02
C ARG A 93 -21.56 -4.70 3.54
N GLN A 94 -21.54 -4.58 4.87
CA GLN A 94 -21.37 -3.30 5.53
C GLN A 94 -19.92 -2.83 5.40
N TYR A 95 -19.67 -1.78 4.60
CA TYR A 95 -18.34 -1.21 4.41
C TYR A 95 -17.98 -0.24 5.56
N PHE A 96 -18.91 0.63 5.94
CA PHE A 96 -18.84 1.54 7.09
C PHE A 96 -19.62 0.98 8.27
N ASN A 97 -19.10 1.07 9.50
CA ASN A 97 -19.70 0.43 10.67
C ASN A 97 -20.99 1.13 11.14
N SER A 98 -21.21 2.38 10.74
CA SER A 98 -22.39 3.19 11.01
C SER A 98 -23.15 3.57 9.74
N ASP A 99 -24.23 4.34 9.90
CA ASP A 99 -25.00 4.96 8.80
C ASP A 99 -24.28 6.17 8.17
N ARG A 100 -23.00 6.36 8.49
CA ARG A 100 -22.16 7.48 8.06
C ARG A 100 -20.76 6.98 7.73
N MET A 101 -20.03 7.74 6.93
CA MET A 101 -18.61 7.53 6.65
C MET A 101 -17.76 7.70 7.93
N ASP A 102 -17.59 6.63 8.69
CA ASP A 102 -16.89 6.59 9.98
C ASP A 102 -15.45 6.07 9.88
N LYS A 103 -14.96 5.79 8.68
CA LYS A 103 -13.58 5.37 8.46
C LYS A 103 -12.99 5.92 7.18
N GLN A 104 -11.67 6.03 7.16
CA GLN A 104 -10.87 6.31 5.97
C GLN A 104 -9.74 5.30 5.85
N THR A 105 -9.68 4.63 4.71
CA THR A 105 -8.60 3.68 4.41
C THR A 105 -7.41 4.42 3.80
N ILE A 106 -6.23 4.17 4.33
CA ILE A 106 -4.95 4.53 3.72
C ILE A 106 -4.25 3.25 3.26
N ALA A 107 -3.71 3.26 2.05
CA ALA A 107 -3.11 2.08 1.44
C ALA A 107 -1.78 2.40 0.75
N SER A 108 -0.95 1.37 0.63
CA SER A 108 0.32 1.42 -0.09
C SER A 108 0.09 1.72 -1.57
N THR A 109 0.72 2.79 -2.08
CA THR A 109 0.72 3.11 -3.53
C THR A 109 2.06 2.73 -4.17
N ILE A 110 3.16 2.97 -3.46
CA ILE A 110 4.52 2.71 -3.93
C ILE A 110 5.25 1.99 -2.80
N SER A 111 5.89 0.87 -3.13
CA SER A 111 6.86 0.20 -2.27
C SER A 111 8.20 0.15 -3.00
N SER A 112 9.27 0.52 -2.30
CA SER A 112 10.64 0.37 -2.78
C SER A 112 11.42 -0.59 -1.89
N ASN A 113 12.49 -1.17 -2.44
CA ASN A 113 13.34 -2.09 -1.71
C ASN A 113 14.13 -1.36 -0.62
N GLY A 114 14.24 -1.98 0.56
CA GLY A 114 14.99 -1.47 1.71
C GLY A 114 16.47 -1.86 1.76
N ASP A 115 16.99 -2.67 0.81
CA ASP A 115 18.34 -3.27 0.82
C ASP A 115 19.52 -2.32 1.11
N HIS A 116 19.37 -1.02 0.87
CA HIS A 116 20.42 -0.02 1.10
C HIS A 116 20.03 1.05 2.13
N TYR A 117 18.95 0.82 2.87
CA TYR A 117 18.42 1.76 3.84
C TYR A 117 18.38 1.13 5.23
N PHE A 118 18.76 1.94 6.21
CA PHE A 118 18.78 1.56 7.61
C PHE A 118 17.98 2.58 8.42
N VAL A 119 17.26 2.11 9.42
CA VAL A 119 16.78 2.95 10.52
C VAL A 119 17.82 2.88 11.62
N CYS A 120 18.22 4.04 12.11
CA CYS A 120 19.27 4.16 13.10
C CYS A 120 18.70 4.66 14.42
N LEU A 121 19.05 3.98 15.50
CA LEU A 121 18.77 4.43 16.86
C LEU A 121 20.09 4.85 17.50
N PHE A 122 20.16 6.11 17.92
CA PHE A 122 21.33 6.62 18.62
C PHE A 122 21.09 6.55 20.13
N ASP A 123 21.94 5.78 20.82
CA ASP A 123 21.98 5.66 22.27
C ASP A 123 23.00 6.66 22.83
N ASN A 124 22.49 7.80 23.30
CA ASN A 124 23.29 8.87 23.90
C ASN A 124 24.08 8.40 25.14
N GLN A 125 23.57 7.45 25.91
CA GLN A 125 24.19 7.06 27.19
C GLN A 125 25.46 6.25 26.96
N ASN A 126 25.41 5.31 26.00
CA ASN A 126 26.53 4.45 25.67
C ASN A 126 27.35 4.94 24.47
N ARG A 127 26.94 6.04 23.81
CA ARG A 127 27.53 6.55 22.55
C ARG A 127 27.58 5.49 21.45
N ARG A 128 26.44 4.81 21.24
CA ARG A 128 26.32 3.73 20.25
C ARG A 128 25.24 4.07 19.21
N LEU A 129 25.53 3.80 17.95
CA LEU A 129 24.60 3.92 16.83
C LEU A 129 24.19 2.51 16.37
N VAL A 130 22.95 2.14 16.62
CA VAL A 130 22.40 0.84 16.22
C VAL A 130 21.70 0.98 14.87
N LEU A 131 22.22 0.31 13.84
CA LEU A 131 21.68 0.26 12.50
C LEU A 131 20.76 -0.96 12.35
N CYS A 132 19.53 -0.74 11.87
CA CYS A 132 18.58 -1.82 11.58
C CYS A 132 18.17 -1.76 10.10
N PRO A 133 18.41 -2.82 9.30
CA PRO A 133 18.10 -2.81 7.88
C PRO A 133 16.59 -2.76 7.66
N LEU A 134 16.17 -1.96 6.68
CA LEU A 134 14.79 -1.93 6.25
C LEU A 134 14.51 -3.06 5.25
N LYS A 135 13.33 -3.67 5.35
CA LYS A 135 12.82 -4.57 4.33
C LYS A 135 12.25 -3.79 3.15
N SER A 136 11.44 -2.78 3.42
CA SER A 136 10.83 -1.95 2.38
C SER A 136 10.43 -0.57 2.91
N ILE A 137 10.43 0.41 2.02
CA ILE A 137 9.89 1.74 2.26
C ILE A 137 8.56 1.84 1.52
N ILE A 138 7.49 2.18 2.24
CA ILE A 138 6.11 2.14 1.74
C ILE A 138 5.50 3.54 1.85
N GLN A 139 4.98 4.05 0.74
CA GLN A 139 4.20 5.28 0.71
C GLN A 139 2.70 4.97 0.83
N LEU A 140 2.08 5.54 1.86
CA LEU A 140 0.66 5.39 2.16
C LEU A 140 -0.12 6.61 1.67
N ARG A 141 -1.22 6.37 0.96
CA ARG A 141 -2.15 7.40 0.47
C ARG A 141 -3.60 7.03 0.80
N PRO A 142 -4.46 8.02 1.06
CA PRO A 142 -5.90 7.79 1.18
C PRO A 142 -6.46 7.10 -0.05
N GLN A 143 -7.29 6.09 0.18
CA GLN A 143 -8.04 5.39 -0.85
C GLN A 143 -9.51 5.81 -0.80
N PHE A 144 -10.12 5.85 -1.98
CA PHE A 144 -11.50 6.30 -2.17
C PHE A 144 -12.36 5.22 -2.82
N ASN A 145 -12.10 3.95 -2.47
CA ASN A 145 -12.78 2.78 -3.05
C ASN A 145 -14.31 2.84 -2.94
N TYR A 146 -14.82 3.56 -1.92
CA TYR A 146 -16.25 3.79 -1.70
C TYR A 146 -16.88 4.80 -2.67
N ILE A 147 -16.10 5.48 -3.51
CA ILE A 147 -16.62 6.39 -4.54
C ILE A 147 -16.92 5.61 -5.83
N ASP A 148 -16.05 4.67 -6.20
CA ASP A 148 -16.22 3.87 -7.41
C ASP A 148 -17.56 3.11 -7.40
N THR A 149 -17.96 2.59 -6.24
CA THR A 149 -19.28 1.98 -5.98
C THR A 149 -20.43 2.96 -6.29
N THR A 150 -20.34 4.19 -5.75
CA THR A 150 -21.38 5.21 -6.00
C THR A 150 -21.54 5.59 -7.48
N SER A 151 -20.45 5.52 -8.25
CA SER A 151 -20.46 5.84 -9.70
C SER A 151 -21.15 4.74 -10.52
N SER A 152 -20.95 3.46 -10.18
CA SER A 152 -21.68 2.36 -10.80
C SER A 152 -23.19 2.40 -10.51
N THR A 153 -23.57 2.85 -9.32
CA THR A 153 -24.99 2.94 -8.93
C THR A 153 -25.70 4.16 -9.55
N SER A 154 -24.98 5.26 -9.83
CA SER A 154 -25.54 6.46 -10.47
C SER A 154 -25.50 6.44 -12.01
N GLY A 155 -24.62 5.63 -12.61
CA GLY A 155 -24.52 5.44 -14.07
C GLY A 155 -25.72 4.74 -14.72
N GLY A 156 -26.62 4.14 -13.93
CA GLY A 156 -27.86 3.51 -14.44
C GLY A 156 -29.06 4.45 -14.57
N ALA A 157 -29.01 5.67 -14.04
CA ALA A 157 -30.19 6.53 -13.95
C ALA A 157 -30.02 7.98 -14.44
N ASN A 158 -28.80 8.52 -14.61
CA ASN A 158 -28.59 9.91 -15.07
C ASN A 158 -27.33 10.08 -15.93
N ALA A 159 -27.23 9.39 -17.07
CA ALA A 159 -26.17 9.60 -18.06
C ALA A 159 -26.41 10.82 -18.99
N LYS A 160 -26.95 11.92 -18.47
CA LYS A 160 -27.19 13.17 -19.22
C LYS A 160 -27.03 14.41 -18.33
N ASP A 161 -25.85 14.64 -17.79
CA ASP A 161 -25.29 15.99 -17.60
C ASP A 161 -23.98 15.91 -16.82
N SER A 162 -22.88 15.82 -17.56
CA SER A 162 -21.64 16.46 -17.15
C SER A 162 -20.78 16.65 -18.41
N ASN A 163 -21.02 17.76 -19.11
CA ASN A 163 -19.98 18.44 -19.85
C ASN A 163 -18.90 18.89 -18.86
N PHE A 164 -17.85 18.08 -18.69
CA PHE A 164 -16.55 18.59 -18.29
C PHE A 164 -15.51 17.99 -19.22
N ILE A 165 -14.76 18.89 -19.83
CA ILE A 165 -13.78 18.71 -20.90
C ILE A 165 -12.74 17.68 -20.48
N ASP A 166 -12.68 16.55 -21.20
CA ASP A 166 -11.53 15.66 -21.25
C ASP A 166 -10.86 15.93 -22.60
N ASP A 167 -9.83 16.78 -22.57
CA ASP A 167 -8.93 17.02 -23.69
C ASP A 167 -7.67 16.19 -23.42
N GLU A 168 -7.10 15.62 -24.49
CA GLU A 168 -5.90 14.76 -24.54
C GLU A 168 -6.12 13.22 -24.51
N ALA A 169 -6.92 12.73 -25.44
CA ALA A 169 -6.77 11.38 -25.99
C ALA A 169 -5.96 11.43 -27.30
N TYR A 170 -4.67 11.09 -27.25
CA TYR A 170 -3.83 10.93 -28.44
C TYR A 170 -4.18 9.62 -29.14
N GLY A 171 -4.41 9.72 -30.45
CA GLY A 171 -5.12 8.74 -31.26
C GLY A 171 -4.40 7.42 -31.52
N SER A 172 -5.21 6.43 -31.88
CA SER A 172 -4.86 5.47 -32.93
C SER A 172 -6.14 4.98 -33.59
N ASP A 173 -6.31 5.40 -34.83
CA ASP A 173 -7.24 4.90 -35.84
C ASP A 173 -7.28 3.37 -35.94
N GLY A 174 -8.43 2.82 -36.35
CA GLY A 174 -8.47 1.46 -36.87
C GLY A 174 -9.83 0.77 -36.95
N GLU A 175 -10.71 1.31 -37.79
CA GLU A 175 -11.70 0.58 -38.59
C GLU A 175 -13.04 0.12 -37.98
N GLN A 176 -14.06 0.67 -38.63
CA GLN A 176 -15.49 0.52 -38.47
C GLN A 176 -16.00 -0.53 -39.49
N SER A 177 -16.72 -1.54 -39.00
CA SER A 177 -17.66 -2.36 -39.78
C SER A 177 -18.59 -3.00 -38.75
N GLY A 178 -19.89 -2.77 -38.68
CA GLY A 178 -20.86 -2.60 -39.75
C GLY A 178 -21.83 -3.77 -39.65
N SER A 179 -22.98 -3.56 -39.00
CA SER A 179 -24.32 -4.13 -39.28
C SER A 179 -25.12 -4.42 -38.00
N GLU A 180 -26.25 -3.73 -37.91
CA GLU A 180 -27.40 -4.04 -37.10
C GLU A 180 -28.06 -5.33 -37.61
N SER A 181 -28.62 -6.14 -36.71
CA SER A 181 -29.81 -6.97 -36.96
C SER A 181 -30.37 -7.46 -35.63
N GLU A 182 -31.54 -6.92 -35.27
CA GLU A 182 -32.44 -7.51 -34.28
C GLU A 182 -33.09 -8.80 -34.80
N GLU A 183 -33.61 -9.58 -33.85
CA GLU A 183 -34.57 -10.69 -33.99
C GLU A 183 -34.11 -11.98 -34.71
N ASN A 184 -33.75 -12.98 -33.92
CA ASN A 184 -34.55 -14.21 -33.77
C ASN A 184 -33.94 -15.12 -32.69
N LYS A 185 -34.72 -15.45 -31.65
CA LYS A 185 -34.41 -16.54 -30.72
C LYS A 185 -34.86 -17.87 -31.32
N PRO A 186 -34.01 -18.90 -31.35
CA PRO A 186 -34.47 -20.27 -31.22
C PRO A 186 -33.97 -20.93 -29.92
N GLU A 187 -34.77 -21.88 -29.45
CA GLU A 187 -34.69 -22.68 -28.23
C GLU A 187 -33.39 -23.51 -28.05
N PRO A 188 -33.11 -24.05 -26.83
CA PRO A 188 -31.76 -24.43 -26.43
C PRO A 188 -31.30 -25.70 -27.13
N ILE A 189 -30.43 -25.52 -28.12
CA ILE A 189 -29.64 -26.60 -28.71
C ILE A 189 -28.62 -27.06 -27.67
N ALA A 190 -28.61 -28.37 -27.41
CA ALA A 190 -27.73 -29.08 -26.49
C ALA A 190 -26.33 -28.45 -26.39
N SER A 191 -25.86 -28.24 -25.15
CA SER A 191 -24.56 -27.65 -24.84
C SER A 191 -23.44 -28.43 -25.54
N LEU A 192 -22.96 -27.88 -26.65
CA LEU A 192 -21.77 -28.38 -27.33
C LEU A 192 -20.58 -28.11 -26.40
N VAL A 193 -20.10 -29.16 -25.71
CA VAL A 193 -18.86 -29.10 -24.92
C VAL A 193 -17.70 -28.95 -25.89
N THR A 194 -17.35 -27.70 -26.20
CA THR A 194 -16.18 -27.40 -27.03
C THR A 194 -14.93 -27.49 -26.16
N MET A 195 -14.23 -28.63 -26.23
CA MET A 195 -12.90 -28.78 -25.63
C MET A 195 -11.91 -27.88 -26.36
N LYS A 196 -11.59 -26.71 -25.79
CA LYS A 196 -10.50 -25.86 -26.27
C LYS A 196 -9.18 -26.43 -25.76
N PHE A 197 -8.44 -27.12 -26.63
CA PHE A 197 -7.09 -27.59 -26.31
C PHE A 197 -6.16 -26.40 -26.07
N ALA A 198 -5.54 -26.34 -24.89
CA ALA A 198 -4.57 -25.30 -24.55
C ALA A 198 -3.34 -25.43 -25.45
N LYS A 199 -3.15 -24.47 -26.37
CA LYS A 199 -1.95 -24.38 -27.20
C LYS A 199 -0.75 -24.13 -26.27
N LYS A 200 0.30 -24.96 -26.37
CA LYS A 200 1.52 -24.80 -25.58
C LYS A 200 2.08 -23.39 -25.81
N GLU A 201 2.10 -22.58 -24.77
CA GLU A 201 2.58 -21.19 -24.81
C GLU A 201 4.07 -21.18 -25.21
N SER A 202 4.45 -20.28 -26.13
CA SER A 202 5.85 -20.04 -26.51
C SER A 202 6.59 -19.30 -25.39
N ASP A 203 7.89 -19.55 -25.23
CA ASP A 203 8.72 -18.95 -24.17
C ASP A 203 8.72 -17.40 -24.22
N TYR A 204 8.63 -16.82 -25.42
CA TYR A 204 8.50 -15.37 -25.61
C TYR A 204 7.19 -14.82 -25.03
N HIS A 205 6.06 -15.47 -25.33
CA HIS A 205 4.75 -15.06 -24.82
C HIS A 205 4.64 -15.25 -23.31
N LYS A 206 5.22 -16.34 -22.79
CA LYS A 206 5.32 -16.57 -21.35
C LYS A 206 6.08 -15.45 -20.66
N LYS A 207 7.24 -15.03 -21.18
CA LYS A 207 8.02 -13.91 -20.61
C LYS A 207 7.24 -12.59 -20.65
N LYS A 208 6.57 -12.27 -21.76
CA LYS A 208 5.77 -11.05 -21.89
C LYS A 208 4.57 -11.04 -20.94
N ARG A 209 3.92 -12.19 -20.74
CA ARG A 209 2.84 -12.35 -19.76
C ARG A 209 3.35 -12.19 -18.33
N LEU A 210 4.50 -12.78 -17.99
CA LEU A 210 5.11 -12.62 -16.66
C LEU A 210 5.49 -11.16 -16.34
N GLN A 211 5.74 -10.35 -17.37
CA GLN A 211 6.04 -8.92 -17.23
C GLN A 211 4.81 -8.02 -17.36
N SER A 212 3.63 -8.56 -17.65
CA SER A 212 2.44 -7.75 -17.84
C SER A 212 1.87 -7.26 -16.50
N TYR A 213 1.31 -6.05 -16.52
CA TYR A 213 0.63 -5.49 -15.35
C TYR A 213 -0.49 -6.39 -14.81
N SER A 214 -1.25 -7.03 -15.71
CA SER A 214 -2.32 -7.96 -15.33
C SER A 214 -1.82 -9.15 -14.51
N TYR A 215 -0.64 -9.68 -14.85
CA TYR A 215 -0.04 -10.78 -14.11
C TYR A 215 0.44 -10.35 -12.72
N TYR A 216 1.11 -9.19 -12.61
CA TYR A 216 1.51 -8.65 -11.31
C TYR A 216 0.31 -8.29 -10.43
N ARG A 217 -0.78 -7.78 -11.03
CA ARG A 217 -2.03 -7.51 -10.31
C ARG A 217 -2.62 -8.80 -9.76
N GLN A 218 -2.71 -9.85 -10.59
CA GLN A 218 -3.21 -11.14 -10.16
C GLN A 218 -2.38 -11.74 -9.01
N MET A 219 -1.04 -11.70 -9.11
CA MET A 219 -0.17 -12.19 -8.03
C MET A 219 -0.40 -11.45 -6.71
N ARG A 220 -0.55 -10.12 -6.78
CA ARG A 220 -0.87 -9.30 -5.60
C ARG A 220 -2.22 -9.70 -5.02
N ASP A 221 -3.22 -9.91 -5.86
CA ASP A 221 -4.58 -10.27 -5.44
C ASP A 221 -4.64 -11.68 -4.84
N ASP A 222 -3.85 -12.61 -5.37
CA ASP A 222 -3.72 -13.99 -4.88
C ASP A 222 -3.08 -14.08 -3.48
N GLU A 223 -2.22 -13.12 -3.10
CA GLU A 223 -1.70 -13.04 -1.74
C GLU A 223 -2.82 -12.67 -0.76
N ARG A 224 -2.98 -13.47 0.30
CA ARG A 224 -3.98 -13.22 1.35
C ARG A 224 -3.52 -12.10 2.27
N TRP A 225 -4.47 -11.27 2.68
CA TRP A 225 -4.27 -10.30 3.74
C TRP A 225 -4.03 -11.00 5.07
N GLN A 226 -3.08 -10.47 5.84
CA GLN A 226 -2.81 -10.85 7.22
C GLN A 226 -3.14 -9.66 8.11
N ASP A 227 -4.00 -9.87 9.11
CA ASP A 227 -4.38 -8.81 10.04
C ASP A 227 -3.24 -8.53 11.03
N LEU A 228 -3.04 -7.25 11.34
CA LEU A 228 -2.00 -6.77 12.23
C LEU A 228 -2.60 -6.20 13.50
N VAL A 229 -1.88 -6.39 14.60
CA VAL A 229 -2.12 -5.65 15.85
C VAL A 229 -1.39 -4.32 15.77
N CYS A 230 -2.14 -3.22 15.79
CA CYS A 230 -1.58 -1.87 15.69
C CYS A 230 -1.24 -1.28 17.05
N ILE A 231 0.04 -0.96 17.24
CA ILE A 231 0.54 -0.13 18.34
C ILE A 231 0.99 1.20 17.73
N MET A 232 0.13 2.22 17.80
CA MET A 232 0.34 3.48 17.08
C MET A 232 0.88 4.60 17.95
N ASN A 233 0.49 4.63 19.23
CA ASN A 233 0.97 5.66 20.14
C ASN A 233 2.46 5.41 20.43
N PRO A 234 3.37 6.31 19.99
CA PRO A 234 4.82 6.14 20.19
C PRO A 234 5.22 6.19 21.66
N HIS A 235 4.35 6.73 22.53
CA HIS A 235 4.53 6.80 23.97
C HIS A 235 3.87 5.63 24.72
N SER A 236 3.23 4.70 24.02
CA SER A 236 2.69 3.50 24.66
C SER A 236 3.83 2.62 25.19
N PHE A 237 3.56 1.91 26.30
CA PHE A 237 4.50 0.99 26.91
C PHE A 237 4.98 -0.08 25.91
N GLU A 238 4.06 -0.61 25.09
CA GLU A 238 4.38 -1.61 24.08
C GLU A 238 5.32 -1.05 23.00
N ALA A 239 5.12 0.19 22.55
CA ALA A 239 6.01 0.84 21.58
C ALA A 239 7.41 1.10 22.17
N GLN A 240 7.48 1.52 23.44
CA GLN A 240 8.74 1.71 24.15
C GLN A 240 9.47 0.39 24.34
N ARG A 241 8.77 -0.68 24.73
CA ARG A 241 9.35 -2.02 24.87
C ARG A 241 9.93 -2.53 23.56
N ILE A 242 9.21 -2.39 22.45
CA ILE A 242 9.73 -2.77 21.12
C ILE A 242 10.95 -1.92 20.78
N ARG A 243 10.92 -0.61 21.03
CA ARG A 243 12.09 0.26 20.79
C ARG A 243 13.31 -0.15 21.63
N GLU A 244 13.10 -0.57 22.87
CA GLU A 244 14.17 -1.07 23.74
C GLU A 244 14.72 -2.42 23.25
N GLU A 245 13.89 -3.29 22.68
CA GLU A 245 14.33 -4.54 22.04
C GLU A 245 15.31 -4.28 20.89
N PHE A 246 15.13 -3.19 20.13
CA PHE A 246 16.09 -2.81 19.11
C PHE A 246 17.46 -2.42 19.72
N LEU A 247 17.50 -1.94 20.97
CA LEU A 247 18.72 -1.51 21.69
C LEU A 247 19.35 -2.62 22.55
N SER A 248 18.57 -3.60 23.02
CA SER A 248 19.03 -4.68 23.91
C SER A 248 19.94 -5.67 23.19
N LYS A 249 21.06 -6.07 23.80
CA LYS A 249 22.08 -6.92 23.14
C LYS A 249 21.64 -8.38 22.89
N ASP A 250 20.48 -8.76 23.42
CA ASP A 250 20.01 -10.15 23.43
C ASP A 250 19.16 -10.48 22.20
N ASN A 251 19.78 -10.50 21.02
CA ASN A 251 19.27 -11.32 19.93
C ASN A 251 20.36 -12.33 19.58
N GLN A 252 20.06 -13.57 19.97
CA GLN A 252 20.94 -14.72 19.95
C GLN A 252 21.78 -14.81 18.67
N SER A 253 23.05 -15.15 18.86
CA SER A 253 23.91 -15.77 17.87
C SER A 253 23.13 -16.80 17.06
N ILE A 254 22.77 -16.46 15.83
CA ILE A 254 22.35 -17.45 14.84
C ILE A 254 23.63 -18.19 14.46
N SER A 255 23.84 -19.36 15.07
CA SER A 255 24.78 -20.35 14.56
C SER A 255 24.40 -20.67 13.11
N ASN A 256 25.40 -20.57 12.22
CA ASN A 256 25.35 -20.96 10.82
C ASN A 256 24.77 -22.36 10.60
#